data_AF-A0A2V6EJQ8-F1
#
_entry.id   AF-A0A2V6EJQ8-F1
#
_cell.length_a   1.000
_cell.length_b   1.000
_cell.length_c   1.000
_cell.angle_alpha   90.00
_cell.angle_beta   90.00
_cell.angle_gamma   90.00
#
_symmetry.space_group_name_H-M   'P 1'
#
loop_
_entity.id
_entity.type
_entity.pdbx_description
1 polymer ?
#
loop_
_entity_poly.entity_id
_entity_poly.type
_entity_poly.pdbx_seq_one_letter_code
_entity_poly.pdbx_strand_id
1 'polypeptide(L)'
;WHANSKGFYSHFDPTGEQATFNNRRRLKLGADGRYAFSSIMPRGYSVPPGGATDVLMKALGRHGNRPAHVHFLIEAPGYRTLTTQINFGDDPFARDDFAFGTREGLLPTPDRSRGDAHIIFDFALVRARSNADAGFSTRPRASA
;
A
#
# COMPACT_ATOMS: atom_id res chain seq x y z
N TRP A 1 3.73 -3.48 -1.82
CA TRP A 1 3.20 -4.61 -1.02
C TRP A 1 1.74 -4.34 -0.72
N HIS A 2 0.90 -5.38 -0.64
CA HIS A 2 -0.53 -5.24 -0.35
C HIS A 2 -1.09 -6.46 0.38
N ALA A 3 -2.30 -6.32 0.92
CA ALA A 3 -3.04 -7.40 1.59
C ALA A 3 -3.58 -8.45 0.60
N ASN A 4 -3.91 -9.63 1.10
CA ASN A 4 -4.66 -10.64 0.35
C ASN A 4 -6.18 -10.32 0.32
N SER A 5 -6.99 -11.25 -0.19
CA SER A 5 -8.46 -11.15 -0.26
C SER A 5 -9.15 -11.16 1.12
N LYS A 6 -8.44 -11.58 2.18
CA LYS A 6 -8.92 -11.53 3.57
C LYS A 6 -8.50 -10.23 4.29
N GLY A 7 -7.72 -9.36 3.65
CA GLY A 7 -7.21 -8.13 4.27
C GLY A 7 -5.91 -8.33 5.08
N PHE A 8 -5.26 -9.48 4.96
CA PHE A 8 -4.04 -9.79 5.69
C PHE A 8 -2.79 -9.71 4.84
N TYR A 9 -1.70 -9.26 5.46
CA TYR A 9 -0.38 -9.21 4.86
C TYR A 9 0.44 -10.41 5.31
N SER A 10 1.28 -10.97 4.42
CA SER A 10 2.28 -11.95 4.83
C SER A 10 3.15 -11.39 5.97
N HIS A 11 3.60 -12.26 6.88
CA HIS A 11 4.29 -11.96 8.15
C HIS A 11 3.42 -11.32 9.25
N PHE A 12 2.18 -10.91 8.94
CA PHE A 12 1.22 -10.35 9.90
C PHE A 12 -0.15 -11.02 9.78
N ASP A 13 -0.21 -12.18 9.13
CA ASP A 13 -1.44 -12.93 8.95
C ASP A 13 -1.72 -13.76 10.21
N PRO A 14 -2.82 -13.49 10.95
CA PRO A 14 -3.15 -14.23 12.16
C PRO A 14 -3.50 -15.71 11.91
N THR A 15 -3.79 -16.11 10.66
CA THR A 15 -4.11 -17.51 10.33
C THR A 15 -2.88 -18.36 10.10
N GLY A 16 -1.71 -17.75 9.84
CA GLY A 16 -0.49 -18.46 9.47
C GLY A 16 -0.48 -19.07 8.07
N GLU A 17 -1.46 -18.77 7.22
CA GLU A 17 -1.63 -19.43 5.91
C GLU A 17 -0.70 -18.92 4.80
N GLN A 18 -0.13 -17.71 4.94
CA GLN A 18 0.61 -17.07 3.84
C GLN A 18 2.07 -17.51 3.76
N ALA A 19 2.52 -17.83 2.54
CA ALA A 19 3.93 -18.01 2.23
C ALA A 19 4.75 -16.74 2.51
N THR A 20 6.04 -16.93 2.81
CA THR A 20 7.02 -15.84 2.99
C THR A 20 7.00 -14.90 1.79
N PHE A 21 6.92 -13.60 2.05
CA PHE A 21 6.82 -12.56 1.02
C PHE A 21 5.66 -12.69 0.02
N ASN A 22 4.56 -13.39 0.35
CA ASN A 22 3.35 -13.32 -0.48
C ASN A 22 2.87 -11.86 -0.65
N ASN A 23 2.48 -11.46 -1.86
CA ASN A 23 2.11 -10.08 -2.22
C ASN A 23 3.17 -8.99 -1.91
N ARG A 24 4.46 -9.37 -1.87
CA ARG A 24 5.60 -8.47 -1.62
C ARG A 24 6.71 -8.71 -2.63
N ARG A 25 7.09 -7.71 -3.41
CA ARG A 25 8.20 -7.81 -4.38
C ARG A 25 9.01 -6.53 -4.41
N ARG A 26 10.27 -6.67 -4.81
CA ARG A 26 11.14 -5.56 -5.21
C ARG A 26 11.43 -5.72 -6.71
N LEU A 27 11.11 -4.69 -7.48
CA LEU A 27 11.31 -4.68 -8.92
C LEU A 27 12.49 -3.75 -9.24
N LYS A 28 13.46 -4.25 -10.00
CA LYS A 28 14.53 -3.42 -10.55
C LYS A 28 14.10 -2.97 -11.93
N LEU A 29 14.01 -1.65 -12.13
CA LEU A 29 13.55 -1.06 -13.39
C LEU A 29 14.70 -1.04 -14.41
N GLY A 30 14.34 -1.15 -15.69
CA GLY A 30 15.25 -0.96 -16.81
C GLY A 30 15.47 0.52 -17.14
N ALA A 31 16.21 0.77 -18.21
CA ALA A 31 16.50 2.14 -18.67
C ALA A 31 15.25 2.90 -19.16
N ASP A 32 14.17 2.20 -19.50
CA ASP A 32 12.88 2.77 -19.89
C ASP A 32 12.04 3.25 -18.70
N GLY A 33 12.47 2.96 -17.46
CA GLY A 33 11.79 3.36 -16.24
C GLY A 33 10.43 2.68 -16.02
N ARG A 34 10.10 1.64 -16.79
CA ARG A 34 8.79 0.97 -16.70
C ARG A 34 8.79 -0.14 -15.67
N TYR A 35 7.65 -0.31 -15.02
CA TYR A 35 7.40 -1.41 -14.09
C TYR A 35 6.07 -2.07 -14.40
N ALA A 36 5.96 -3.37 -14.09
CA ALA A 36 4.71 -4.11 -14.15
C ALA A 36 4.74 -5.23 -13.11
N PHE A 37 3.58 -5.55 -12.55
CA PHE A 37 3.40 -6.74 -11.74
C PHE A 37 1.97 -7.26 -11.91
N SER A 38 1.83 -8.58 -12.00
CA SER A 38 0.55 -9.26 -11.89
C SER A 38 0.39 -9.75 -10.46
N SER A 39 -0.79 -9.54 -9.89
CA SER A 39 -1.10 -9.92 -8.51
C SER A 39 -2.61 -10.16 -8.38
N ILE A 40 -3.08 -10.33 -7.16
CA ILE A 40 -4.50 -10.37 -6.81
C ILE A 40 -4.97 -8.99 -6.33
N MET A 41 -6.25 -8.70 -6.56
CA MET A 41 -6.90 -7.52 -5.98
C MET A 41 -6.86 -7.60 -4.44
N PRO A 42 -6.29 -6.61 -3.73
CA PRO A 42 -6.34 -6.59 -2.28
C PRO A 42 -7.75 -6.27 -1.79
N ARG A 43 -8.09 -6.74 -0.60
CA ARG A 43 -9.25 -6.24 0.14
C ARG A 43 -8.81 -5.14 1.12
N GLY A 44 -9.69 -4.17 1.36
CA GLY A 44 -9.60 -3.32 2.54
C GLY A 44 -9.58 -4.14 3.83
N TYR A 45 -9.07 -3.55 4.91
CA TYR A 45 -8.96 -4.23 6.21
C TYR A 45 -9.27 -3.27 7.35
N SER A 46 -9.55 -3.83 8.52
CA SER A 46 -9.70 -3.08 9.76
C SER A 46 -8.58 -3.42 10.73
N VAL A 47 -8.41 -2.57 11.73
CA VAL A 47 -7.61 -2.92 12.93
C VAL A 47 -8.16 -4.20 13.59
N PRO A 48 -7.33 -4.98 14.30
CA PRO A 48 -7.78 -6.22 14.95
C PRO A 48 -8.92 -5.96 15.96
N PRO A 49 -10.06 -6.67 15.87
CA PRO A 49 -11.15 -6.55 16.84
C PRO A 49 -10.69 -6.83 18.27
N GLY A 50 -11.12 -5.99 19.21
CA GLY A 50 -10.72 -6.09 20.63
C GLY A 50 -9.28 -5.64 20.92
N GLY A 51 -8.48 -5.32 19.90
CA GLY A 51 -7.16 -4.72 20.09
C GLY A 51 -7.25 -3.28 20.62
N ALA A 52 -6.15 -2.77 21.19
CA ALA A 52 -6.11 -1.44 21.79
C ALA A 52 -6.59 -0.32 20.83
N THR A 53 -6.22 -0.40 19.55
CA THR A 53 -6.67 0.55 18.53
C THR A 53 -8.17 0.45 18.27
N ASP A 54 -8.74 -0.76 18.20
CA ASP A 54 -10.18 -0.96 18.01
C ASP A 54 -10.98 -0.40 19.20
N VAL A 55 -10.53 -0.68 20.43
CA VAL A 55 -11.13 -0.16 21.67
C VAL A 55 -11.14 1.37 21.64
N LEU A 56 -10.00 1.99 21.32
CA LEU A 56 -9.90 3.45 21.25
C LEU A 56 -10.79 4.02 20.13
N MET A 57 -10.78 3.45 18.93
CA MET A 57 -11.61 3.95 17.83
C MET A 57 -13.11 3.89 18.17
N LYS A 58 -13.56 2.79 18.78
CA LYS A 58 -14.95 2.65 19.25
C LYS A 58 -15.31 3.67 20.32
N ALA A 59 -14.42 3.94 21.27
CA ALA A 59 -14.64 4.96 22.30
C ALA A 59 -14.78 6.38 21.70
N LEU A 60 -14.15 6.63 20.56
CA LEU A 60 -14.26 7.88 19.80
C LEU A 60 -15.44 7.89 18.80
N GLY A 61 -16.25 6.82 18.74
CA GLY A 61 -17.33 6.69 17.76
C GLY A 61 -16.84 6.52 16.31
N ARG A 62 -15.60 6.05 16.11
CA ARG A 62 -14.97 5.85 14.79
C ARG A 62 -14.84 4.37 14.47
N HIS A 63 -14.80 4.05 13.17
CA HIS A 63 -14.39 2.72 12.71
C HIS A 63 -12.86 2.62 12.55
N GLY A 64 -12.34 1.40 12.38
CA GLY A 64 -10.92 1.14 12.11
C GLY A 64 -10.60 0.69 10.68
N ASN A 65 -11.55 0.81 9.76
CA ASN A 65 -11.42 0.34 8.37
C ASN A 65 -10.50 1.22 7.52
N ARG A 66 -9.83 0.58 6.57
CA ARG A 66 -9.08 1.20 5.48
C ARG A 66 -9.61 0.69 4.14
N PRO A 67 -9.65 1.53 3.09
CA PRO A 67 -9.95 1.05 1.75
C PRO A 67 -8.89 0.07 1.26
N ALA A 68 -9.20 -0.75 0.27
CA ALA A 68 -8.19 -1.50 -0.46
C ALA A 68 -7.08 -0.55 -0.95
N HIS A 69 -5.82 -1.00 -0.88
CA HIS A 69 -4.67 -0.21 -1.31
C HIS A 69 -3.43 -1.05 -1.59
N VAL A 70 -2.48 -0.45 -2.29
CA VAL A 70 -1.14 -0.99 -2.53
C VAL A 70 -0.10 0.03 -2.08
N HIS A 71 0.86 -0.41 -1.28
CA HIS A 71 1.97 0.43 -0.84
C HIS A 71 3.18 0.34 -1.76
N PHE A 72 3.89 1.46 -1.89
CA PHE A 72 5.09 1.59 -2.68
C PHE A 72 6.21 2.28 -1.89
N LEU A 73 7.40 1.75 -2.06
CA LEU A 73 8.67 2.42 -1.81
C LEU A 73 9.38 2.47 -3.15
N ILE A 74 9.79 3.67 -3.56
CA ILE A 74 10.42 3.89 -4.86
C ILE A 74 11.69 4.70 -4.63
N GLU A 75 12.80 4.17 -5.11
CA GLU A 75 14.12 4.78 -5.02
C GLU A 75 14.78 4.78 -6.41
N ALA A 76 15.56 5.80 -6.68
CA ALA A 76 16.41 5.89 -7.85
C ALA A 76 17.66 6.73 -7.52
N PRO A 77 18.84 6.42 -8.09
CA PRO A 77 20.05 7.21 -7.86
C PRO A 77 19.84 8.69 -8.18
N GLY A 78 20.18 9.57 -7.23
CA GLY A 78 20.01 11.03 -7.38
C GLY A 78 18.59 11.55 -7.13
N TYR A 79 17.65 10.70 -6.72
CA TYR A 79 16.27 11.08 -6.39
C TYR A 79 15.97 10.87 -4.91
N ARG A 80 14.99 11.63 -4.42
CA ARG A 80 14.39 11.42 -3.11
C ARG A 80 13.62 10.12 -3.12
N THR A 81 13.78 9.36 -2.05
CA THR A 81 13.00 8.14 -1.87
C THR A 81 11.52 8.48 -1.64
N LEU A 82 10.63 7.88 -2.43
CA LEU A 82 9.19 8.07 -2.33
C LEU A 82 8.56 6.95 -1.50
N THR A 83 7.89 7.33 -0.41
CA THR A 83 6.92 6.47 0.27
C THR A 83 5.53 6.92 -0.12
N THR A 84 4.76 6.04 -0.75
CA THR A 84 3.40 6.35 -1.19
C THR A 84 2.51 5.11 -1.19
N GLN A 85 1.23 5.32 -1.48
CA GLN A 85 0.25 4.26 -1.73
C GLN A 85 -0.69 4.71 -2.84
N ILE A 86 -1.34 3.74 -3.49
CA ILE A 86 -2.57 4.00 -4.26
C ILE A 86 -3.73 3.36 -3.50
N ASN A 87 -4.86 4.05 -3.45
CA ASN A 87 -6.11 3.59 -2.88
C ASN A 87 -7.08 3.33 -4.03
N PHE A 88 -7.84 2.24 -3.97
CA PHE A 88 -8.79 1.95 -5.04
C PHE A 88 -9.97 2.91 -4.94
N GLY A 89 -10.15 3.75 -5.97
CA GLY A 89 -11.09 4.88 -5.94
C GLY A 89 -12.55 4.48 -5.84
N ASP A 90 -12.86 3.23 -6.19
CA ASP A 90 -14.18 2.61 -6.10
C ASP A 90 -14.42 1.86 -4.77
N ASP A 91 -13.48 1.91 -3.83
CA ASP A 91 -13.66 1.32 -2.50
C ASP A 91 -14.60 2.20 -1.62
N PRO A 92 -15.56 1.63 -0.88
CA PRO A 92 -16.46 2.38 0.00
C PRO A 92 -15.74 3.27 1.04
N PHE A 93 -14.54 2.90 1.48
CA PHE A 93 -13.76 3.67 2.44
C PHE A 93 -12.72 4.60 1.78
N ALA A 94 -12.75 4.76 0.45
CA ALA A 94 -11.77 5.58 -0.28
C ALA A 94 -11.75 7.06 0.14
N ARG A 95 -12.85 7.54 0.74
CA ARG A 95 -12.98 8.90 1.29
C ARG A 95 -13.16 8.92 2.82
N ASP A 96 -13.00 7.77 3.47
CA ASP A 96 -13.23 7.58 4.91
C ASP A 96 -12.19 6.60 5.48
N ASP A 97 -10.90 6.78 5.14
CA ASP A 97 -9.80 5.95 5.67
C ASP A 97 -9.51 6.32 7.12
N PHE A 98 -9.60 5.37 8.07
CA PHE A 98 -9.32 5.65 9.49
C PHE A 98 -7.89 6.19 9.72
N ALA A 99 -6.96 5.81 8.83
CA ALA A 99 -5.56 6.20 8.89
C ALA A 99 -5.24 7.49 8.12
N PHE A 100 -6.24 8.14 7.51
CA PHE A 100 -6.07 9.36 6.71
C PHE A 100 -5.00 9.23 5.62
N GLY A 101 -4.86 8.04 5.02
CA GLY A 101 -3.84 7.73 4.02
C GLY A 101 -4.24 8.05 2.57
N THR A 102 -5.52 8.29 2.32
CA THR A 102 -6.07 8.61 0.99
C THR A 102 -5.76 10.04 0.59
N ARG A 103 -5.41 10.26 -0.68
CA ARG A 103 -5.19 11.60 -1.26
C ARG A 103 -5.74 11.67 -2.68
N GLU A 104 -6.19 12.87 -3.09
CA GLU A 104 -6.45 13.14 -4.50
C GLU A 104 -5.19 12.87 -5.34
N GLY A 105 -5.39 12.34 -6.55
CA GLY A 105 -4.30 11.88 -7.43
C GLY A 105 -3.75 10.48 -7.10
N LEU A 106 -4.11 9.89 -5.94
CA LEU A 106 -3.70 8.53 -5.54
C LEU A 106 -4.90 7.56 -5.51
N LEU A 107 -5.96 7.86 -6.25
CA LEU A 107 -7.24 7.14 -6.27
C LEU A 107 -7.60 6.54 -7.65
N PRO A 108 -6.74 5.68 -8.26
CA PRO A 108 -7.10 5.06 -9.52
C PRO A 108 -8.31 4.13 -9.36
N THR A 109 -9.17 4.10 -10.38
CA THR A 109 -10.26 3.11 -10.50
C THR A 109 -9.81 2.03 -11.48
N PRO A 110 -9.85 0.73 -11.11
CA PRO A 110 -9.43 -0.33 -12.02
C PRO A 110 -10.34 -0.45 -13.24
N ASP A 111 -9.73 -0.59 -14.41
CA ASP A 111 -10.43 -1.05 -15.61
C ASP A 111 -10.67 -2.56 -15.50
N ARG A 112 -11.94 -2.97 -15.61
CA ARG A 112 -12.38 -4.38 -15.51
C ARG A 112 -13.05 -4.87 -16.79
N SER A 113 -12.94 -4.12 -17.89
CA SER A 113 -13.59 -4.44 -19.17
C SER A 113 -13.14 -5.77 -19.80
N ARG A 114 -11.99 -6.31 -19.38
CA ARG A 114 -11.36 -7.52 -19.92
C ARG A 114 -11.44 -8.73 -18.97
N GLY A 115 -12.27 -8.66 -17.92
CA GLY A 115 -12.43 -9.72 -16.91
C GLY A 115 -11.45 -9.61 -15.74
N ASP A 116 -10.21 -9.18 -15.99
CA ASP A 116 -9.22 -8.84 -14.96
C ASP A 116 -9.25 -7.35 -14.61
N ALA A 117 -8.78 -7.01 -13.40
CA ALA A 117 -8.62 -5.62 -12.95
C ALA A 117 -7.25 -5.06 -13.35
N HIS A 118 -7.24 -4.03 -14.19
CA HIS A 118 -6.04 -3.36 -14.65
C HIS A 118 -5.94 -1.93 -14.09
N ILE A 119 -4.75 -1.55 -13.63
CA ILE A 119 -4.40 -0.19 -13.23
C ILE A 119 -3.15 0.23 -13.99
N ILE A 120 -3.21 1.41 -14.60
CA ILE A 120 -2.04 2.15 -15.07
C ILE A 120 -1.82 3.29 -14.07
N PHE A 121 -0.61 3.37 -13.52
CA PHE A 121 -0.27 4.40 -12.55
C PHE A 121 1.20 4.78 -12.73
N ASP A 122 1.50 6.07 -12.70
CA ASP A 122 2.86 6.58 -12.84
C ASP A 122 3.29 7.29 -11.55
N PHE A 123 4.57 7.18 -11.23
CA PHE A 123 5.18 7.87 -10.09
C PHE A 123 6.25 8.84 -10.58
N ALA A 124 6.09 10.12 -10.24
CA ALA A 124 7.11 11.13 -10.49
C ALA A 124 8.01 11.30 -9.25
N LEU A 125 9.31 11.04 -9.41
CA LEU A 125 10.29 11.27 -8.36
C LEU A 125 10.84 12.69 -8.40
N VAL A 126 11.19 13.21 -7.22
CA VAL A 126 11.82 14.52 -7.06
C VAL A 126 13.33 14.32 -6.88
N ARG A 127 14.17 15.14 -7.52
CA ARG A 127 15.62 15.08 -7.32
C ARG A 127 15.99 15.30 -5.86
N ALA A 128 16.96 14.54 -5.37
CA ALA A 128 17.53 14.75 -4.04
C ALA A 128 18.26 16.09 -3.98
N ARG A 129 18.14 16.84 -2.88
CA ARG A 129 18.93 18.07 -2.66
C ARG A 129 20.23 17.74 -1.93
N SER A 130 20.23 16.64 -1.19
CA SER A 130 21.40 16.09 -0.51
C SER A 130 21.30 14.57 -0.43
N ASN A 131 22.41 13.90 -0.09
CA ASN A 131 22.41 12.46 0.15
C ASN A 131 21.46 12.03 1.28
N ALA A 132 21.16 12.92 2.22
CA ALA A 132 20.21 12.64 3.30
C ALA A 132 18.77 12.45 2.78
N ASP A 133 18.41 13.06 1.64
CA ASP A 133 17.06 12.93 1.07
C ASP A 133 16.83 11.62 0.30
N ALA A 134 17.92 10.92 -0.04
CA ALA A 134 17.86 9.68 -0.82
C ALA A 134 17.58 8.45 0.07
N GLY A 135 17.69 8.56 1.39
CA GLY A 135 17.50 7.46 2.32
C GLY A 135 16.04 7.16 2.69
N PHE A 136 15.78 5.91 3.09
CA PHE A 136 14.56 5.58 3.83
C PHE A 136 14.64 6.10 5.26
N SER A 137 13.48 6.34 5.90
CA SER A 137 13.45 6.68 7.33
C SER A 137 14.09 5.58 8.19
N THR A 138 14.60 5.94 9.37
CA THR A 138 15.24 4.99 10.30
C THR A 138 14.24 4.21 11.17
N ARG A 139 12.93 4.30 10.86
CA ARG A 139 11.91 3.57 11.63
C ARG A 139 12.20 2.06 11.61
N PRO A 140 11.97 1.34 12.71
CA PRO A 140 12.04 -0.12 12.72
C PRO A 140 11.15 -0.74 11.64
N ARG A 141 11.67 -1.78 10.96
CA ARG A 141 10.96 -2.55 9.92
C ARG A 141 11.16 -4.03 10.18
N ALA A 142 10.12 -4.83 10.01
CA ALA A 142 10.25 -6.28 10.03
C ALA A 142 11.14 -6.77 8.87
N SER A 143 11.93 -7.81 9.14
CA SER A 143 12.76 -8.52 8.17
C SER A 143 12.51 -10.03 8.28
N ALA A 144 12.66 -10.76 7.18
CA ALA A 144 12.50 -12.20 7.09
C ALA A 144 13.39 -12.77 5.97
#